data_AF-A0A7V9Q754-F1
#
_entry.id   AF-A0A7V9Q754-F1
#
_cell.length_a   1.000
_cell.length_b   1.000
_cell.length_c   1.000
_cell.angle_alpha   90.00
_cell.angle_beta   90.00
_cell.angle_gamma   90.00
#
_symmetry.space_group_name_H-M   'P 1'
#
loop_
_entity.id
_entity.type
_entity.pdbx_description
1 polymer ?
#
loop_
_entity_poly.entity_id
_entity_poly.type
_entity_poly.pdbx_seq_one_letter_code
_entity_poly.pdbx_strand_id
1 'polypeptide(L)'
;MLKTIEHRGRDDEGVWASDVIDDARRRVCFGHRRLSIIDTSAAGHQPMLTDDGRYTLIFNGEIYNYRELRRELEAHGAIFKTDTDTEVLLKAFVEWGVECL
;
A
#
# COMPACT_ATOMS: atom_id res chain seq x y z
N MET A 1 -7.36 13.06 13.14
CA MET A 1 -6.95 13.38 11.76
C MET A 1 -7.73 12.55 10.74
N LEU A 2 -7.68 11.21 10.74
CA LEU A 2 -8.43 10.41 9.75
C LEU A 2 -9.95 10.66 9.71
N LYS A 3 -10.58 10.93 10.86
CA LYS A 3 -12.00 11.29 10.92
C LYS A 3 -12.38 12.50 10.04
N THR A 4 -11.48 13.47 9.82
CA THR A 4 -11.81 14.63 8.98
C THR A 4 -11.86 14.30 7.49
N ILE A 5 -11.26 13.17 7.08
CA ILE A 5 -11.27 12.66 5.70
C ILE A 5 -12.10 11.37 5.55
N GLU A 6 -12.89 10.99 6.55
CA GLU A 6 -13.74 9.79 6.53
C GLU A 6 -14.68 9.73 5.33
N HIS A 7 -15.18 10.88 4.88
CA HIS A 7 -16.04 10.97 3.69
C HIS A 7 -15.35 10.51 2.39
N ARG A 8 -14.02 10.40 2.35
CA ARG A 8 -13.26 9.90 1.21
C ARG A 8 -13.10 8.39 1.18
N GLY A 9 -13.48 7.70 2.25
CA GLY A 9 -13.29 6.26 2.39
C GLY A 9 -13.92 5.75 3.69
N ARG A 10 -15.17 5.32 3.60
CA ARG A 10 -15.97 4.87 4.76
C ARG A 10 -15.90 3.36 4.98
N ASP A 11 -15.31 2.62 4.04
CA ASP A 11 -15.37 1.17 4.02
C ASP A 11 -14.33 0.56 4.97
N ASP A 12 -13.17 1.20 5.10
CA ASP A 12 -12.09 0.75 5.97
C ASP A 12 -11.16 1.90 6.40
N GLU A 13 -10.47 1.72 7.52
CA GLU A 13 -9.47 2.65 8.04
C GLU A 13 -8.25 1.91 8.60
N GLY A 14 -7.07 2.51 8.47
CA GLY A 14 -5.86 1.94 9.04
C GLY A 14 -4.85 2.99 9.44
N VAL A 15 -4.02 2.65 10.43
CA VAL A 15 -2.93 3.47 10.93
C VAL A 15 -1.71 2.57 11.13
N TRP A 16 -0.55 3.08 10.73
CA TRP A 16 0.74 2.45 11.00
C TRP A 16 1.72 3.49 11.52
N ALA A 17 2.60 3.09 12.44
CA ALA A 17 3.68 3.93 12.94
C ALA A 17 4.99 3.13 12.88
N SER A 18 6.05 3.76 12.38
CA SER A 18 7.39 3.19 12.35
C SER A 18 7.94 3.02 13.76
N ASP A 19 9.02 2.24 13.89
CA ASP A 19 9.91 2.33 15.03
C ASP A 19 10.50 3.74 15.19
N VAL A 20 11.15 3.97 16.33
CA VAL A 20 11.86 5.22 16.60
C VAL A 20 12.99 5.38 15.59
N ILE A 21 13.04 6.53 14.90
CA ILE A 21 13.98 6.78 13.80
C ILE A 21 15.20 7.62 14.22
N ASP A 22 15.22 8.16 15.44
CA ASP A 22 16.32 8.98 15.95
C ASP A 22 16.33 9.13 17.48
N ASP A 23 17.38 9.78 17.99
CA ASP A 23 17.59 10.08 19.41
C ASP A 23 16.50 10.96 20.02
N ALA A 24 15.83 11.78 19.21
CA ALA A 24 14.69 12.57 19.63
C ALA A 24 13.39 11.75 19.76
N ARG A 25 13.48 10.43 19.57
CA ARG A 25 12.37 9.48 19.65
C ARG A 25 11.25 9.72 18.64
N ARG A 26 11.55 10.33 17.48
CA ARG A 26 10.56 10.58 16.43
C ARG A 26 10.14 9.29 15.73
N ARG A 27 8.95 9.32 15.13
CA ARG A 27 8.38 8.22 14.33
C ARG A 27 7.72 8.79 13.08
N VAL A 28 7.65 7.98 12.03
CA VAL A 28 6.79 8.23 10.87
C VAL A 28 5.45 7.54 11.11
N CYS A 29 4.35 8.23 10.80
CA CYS A 29 3.01 7.66 10.89
C CYS A 29 2.30 7.76 9.55
N PHE A 30 1.67 6.67 9.14
CA PHE A 30 0.73 6.65 8.03
C PHE A 30 -0.68 6.40 8.53
N GLY A 31 -1.64 7.00 7.85
CA GLY A 31 -3.04 6.74 8.08
C GLY A 31 -3.81 6.80 6.77
N HIS A 32 -4.76 5.88 6.61
CA HIS A 32 -5.52 5.74 5.39
C HIS A 32 -7.02 5.58 5.68
N ARG A 33 -7.85 6.12 4.78
CA ARG A 33 -9.30 5.91 4.70
C ARG A 33 -9.60 5.35 3.33
N ARG A 34 -10.19 4.15 3.28
CA ARG A 34 -10.37 3.41 2.04
C ARG A 34 -11.81 3.51 1.55
N LEU A 35 -11.95 3.84 0.27
CA LEU A 35 -13.12 3.52 -0.53
C LEU A 35 -12.76 2.29 -1.37
N SER A 36 -13.52 1.21 -1.23
CA SER A 36 -13.18 -0.10 -1.80
C SER A 36 -13.75 -0.21 -3.21
N ILE A 37 -12.91 -0.01 -4.23
CA ILE A 37 -13.31 -0.07 -5.65
C ILE A 37 -12.75 -1.32 -6.34
N ILE A 38 -11.42 -1.43 -6.39
CA ILE A 38 -10.71 -2.63 -6.87
C ILE A 38 -10.46 -3.55 -5.68
N ASP A 39 -10.89 -4.81 -5.79
CA ASP A 39 -10.92 -5.82 -4.72
C ASP A 39 -11.65 -5.30 -3.46
N THR A 40 -12.95 -5.56 -3.38
CA THR A 40 -13.79 -5.08 -2.26
C THR A 40 -13.63 -5.89 -0.98
N SER A 41 -12.71 -6.85 -0.95
CA SER A 41 -12.40 -7.61 0.26
C SER A 41 -11.49 -6.81 1.22
N ALA A 42 -11.24 -7.40 2.39
CA ALA A 42 -10.30 -6.88 3.38
C ALA A 42 -8.83 -6.93 2.91
N ALA A 43 -8.53 -7.60 1.80
CA ALA A 43 -7.17 -7.75 1.29
C ALA A 43 -6.56 -6.39 0.87
N GLY A 44 -7.37 -5.42 0.46
CA GLY A 44 -6.93 -4.07 0.14
C GLY A 44 -6.76 -3.13 1.33
N HIS A 45 -6.70 -3.65 2.57
CA HIS A 45 -6.42 -2.84 3.76
C HIS A 45 -5.10 -2.08 3.63
N GLN A 46 -5.09 -0.84 4.11
CA GLN A 46 -3.90 0.01 4.12
C GLN A 46 -3.79 0.78 5.44
N PRO A 47 -2.57 1.09 5.93
CA PRO A 47 -1.27 0.96 5.24
C PRO A 47 -0.85 -0.48 4.94
N MET A 48 -0.35 -0.73 3.73
CA MET A 48 0.06 -2.06 3.26
C MET A 48 1.56 -2.25 3.46
N LEU A 49 1.97 -3.39 3.99
CA LEU A 49 3.37 -3.69 4.30
C LEU A 49 3.89 -4.84 3.43
N THR A 50 5.20 -4.83 3.17
CA THR A 50 5.89 -6.03 2.70
C THR A 50 6.00 -7.06 3.82
N ASP A 51 6.22 -8.32 3.44
CA ASP A 51 6.29 -9.46 4.36
C ASP A 51 7.39 -9.32 5.43
N ASP A 52 8.49 -8.66 5.07
CA ASP A 52 9.60 -8.35 5.95
C ASP A 52 9.42 -7.03 6.72
N GLY A 53 8.31 -6.32 6.49
CA GLY A 53 8.01 -5.01 7.09
C GLY A 53 8.93 -3.88 6.64
N ARG A 54 9.80 -4.10 5.65
CA ARG A 54 10.78 -3.10 5.18
C ARG A 54 10.12 -1.92 4.48
N TYR A 55 9.04 -2.17 3.74
CA TYR A 55 8.32 -1.13 2.99
C TYR A 55 6.87 -1.06 3.47
N THR A 56 6.38 0.17 3.66
CA THR A 56 4.99 0.48 4.00
C THR A 56 4.44 1.48 3.00
N LEU A 57 3.28 1.19 2.42
CA LEU A 57 2.61 1.99 1.40
C LEU A 57 1.25 2.50 1.88
N ILE A 58 0.94 3.75 1.56
CA ILE A 58 -0.42 4.28 1.44
C ILE A 58 -0.61 4.82 0.03
N PHE A 59 -1.77 4.57 -0.57
CA PHE A 59 -2.08 4.93 -1.94
C PHE A 59 -3.56 5.29 -2.09
N ASN A 60 -3.83 6.48 -2.63
CA ASN A 60 -5.18 6.93 -2.98
C ASN A 60 -5.25 7.14 -4.50
N GLY A 61 -5.78 6.16 -5.22
CA GLY A 61 -5.88 6.17 -6.67
C GLY A 61 -6.23 4.79 -7.21
N GLU A 62 -6.09 4.64 -8.52
CA GLU A 62 -6.27 3.38 -9.24
C GLU A 62 -5.15 3.23 -10.29
N ILE A 63 -4.51 2.07 -10.36
CA ILE A 63 -3.53 1.75 -11.40
C ILE A 63 -4.22 0.90 -12.47
N TYR A 64 -4.56 1.51 -13.61
CA TYR A 64 -5.36 0.85 -14.64
C TYR A 64 -4.68 -0.37 -15.29
N ASN A 65 -3.36 -0.32 -15.45
CA ASN A 65 -2.56 -1.40 -16.04
C ASN A 65 -1.97 -2.36 -15.00
N TYR A 66 -2.55 -2.44 -13.79
CA TYR A 66 -2.00 -3.28 -12.72
C TYR A 66 -1.93 -4.77 -13.09
N ARG A 67 -2.79 -5.25 -14.00
CA ARG A 67 -2.80 -6.66 -14.44
C ARG A 67 -1.65 -6.98 -15.37
N GLU A 68 -1.24 -6.03 -16.21
CA GLU A 68 -0.06 -6.13 -17.07
C GLU A 68 1.20 -6.10 -16.19
N LEU A 69 1.30 -5.12 -15.29
CA LEU A 69 2.42 -4.98 -14.37
C LEU A 69 2.55 -6.17 -13.42
N ARG A 70 1.43 -6.72 -12.92
CA ARG A 70 1.45 -7.94 -12.11
C ARG A 70 2.09 -9.11 -12.85
N ARG A 71 1.72 -9.33 -14.11
CA ARG A 71 2.29 -10.41 -14.93
C ARG A 71 3.79 -10.21 -15.14
N GLU A 72 4.23 -8.98 -15.34
CA GLU A 72 5.66 -8.64 -15.43
C GLU A 72 6.38 -8.94 -14.10
N LEU A 73 5.84 -8.48 -12.98
CA LEU A 73 6.43 -8.73 -11.65
C LEU A 73 6.44 -10.21 -11.28
N GLU A 74 5.40 -10.98 -11.62
CA GLU A 74 5.37 -12.44 -11.46
C GLU A 74 6.50 -13.11 -12.27
N ALA A 75 6.81 -12.61 -13.48
CA ALA A 75 7.94 -13.09 -14.27
C ALA A 75 9.31 -12.75 -13.64
N HIS A 76 9.38 -11.69 -12.83
CA HIS A 76 10.52 -11.34 -11.97
C HIS A 76 10.54 -12.12 -10.64
N GLY A 77 9.55 -12.98 -10.37
CA GLY A 77 9.47 -13.81 -9.18
C GLY A 77 8.68 -13.21 -8.01
N ALA A 78 7.96 -12.10 -8.23
CA ALA A 78 7.09 -11.54 -7.21
C ALA A 78 5.92 -12.50 -6.89
N ILE A 79 5.66 -12.65 -5.59
CA ILE A 79 4.51 -13.41 -5.07
C ILE A 79 3.48 -12.41 -4.52
N PHE A 80 2.24 -12.53 -4.99
CA PHE A 80 1.11 -11.69 -4.61
C PHE A 80 0.19 -12.41 -3.61
N LYS A 81 -0.34 -11.65 -2.64
CA LYS A 81 -1.28 -12.12 -1.62
C LYS A 81 -2.72 -11.63 -1.85
N THR A 82 -2.87 -10.60 -2.67
CA THR A 82 -4.12 -9.88 -2.93
C THR A 82 -4.26 -9.66 -4.43
N ASP A 83 -5.46 -9.29 -4.86
CA ASP A 83 -5.71 -8.89 -6.26
C ASP A 83 -5.79 -7.37 -6.40
N THR A 84 -5.18 -6.65 -5.46
CA THR A 84 -5.22 -5.18 -5.42
C THR A 84 -4.13 -4.58 -6.30
N ASP A 85 -4.45 -3.47 -6.93
CA ASP A 85 -3.49 -2.63 -7.64
C ASP A 85 -2.46 -1.99 -6.69
N THR A 86 -2.84 -1.77 -5.44
CA THR A 86 -1.96 -1.28 -4.37
C THR A 86 -0.80 -2.25 -4.10
N GLU A 87 -1.05 -3.57 -4.06
CA GLU A 87 0.03 -4.54 -3.89
C GLU A 87 0.96 -4.56 -5.11
N VAL A 88 0.42 -4.37 -6.32
CA VAL A 88 1.22 -4.22 -7.55
C VAL A 88 2.16 -3.03 -7.44
N LEU A 89 1.70 -1.87 -6.96
CA LEU A 89 2.56 -0.72 -6.72
C LEU A 89 3.66 -1.01 -5.70
N LEU A 90 3.29 -1.66 -4.58
CA LEU A 90 4.25 -2.01 -3.54
C LEU A 90 5.34 -2.95 -4.07
N LYS A 91 4.95 -3.98 -4.83
CA LYS A 91 5.89 -4.94 -5.42
C LYS A 91 6.74 -4.31 -6.54
N ALA A 92 6.16 -3.41 -7.35
CA ALA A 92 6.90 -2.64 -8.34
C ALA A 92 8.00 -1.78 -7.69
N PHE A 93 7.69 -1.11 -6.58
CA PHE A 93 8.68 -0.33 -5.85
C PHE A 93 9.78 -1.20 -5.21
N VAL A 94 9.44 -2.41 -4.74
CA VAL A 94 10.43 -3.36 -4.23
C VAL A 94 11.40 -3.82 -5.32
N GLU A 95 10.89 -4.09 -6.52
CA GLU A 95 11.68 -4.60 -7.65
C GLU A 95 12.47 -3.49 -8.37
N TRP A 96 11.82 -2.38 -8.69
CA TRP A 96 12.38 -1.33 -9.56
C TRP A 96 12.71 -0.02 -8.84
N GLY A 97 12.37 0.11 -7.56
CA GLY A 97 12.58 1.33 -6.80
C GLY A 97 11.80 2.51 -7.39
N VAL A 98 12.43 3.68 -7.45
CA VAL A 98 11.82 4.93 -7.94
C VAL A 98 11.56 4.92 -9.45
N GLU A 99 12.19 4.02 -10.20
CA GLU A 99 12.01 3.91 -11.66
C GLU A 99 10.67 3.25 -12.04
N CYS A 100 9.86 2.83 -11.07
CA CYS A 100 8.52 2.30 -11.32
C CYS A 100 7.45 3.39 -11.60
N LEU A 101 7.84 4.67 -11.64
CA LEU A 101 6.94 5.85 -11.72
C LEU A 101 6.96 6.54 -13.08
#